data_AF-A0A1M7KZJ0-F1
#
_entry.id   AF-A0A1M7KZJ0-F1
#
_cell.length_a   1.000
_cell.length_b   1.000
_cell.length_c   1.000
_cell.angle_alpha   90.00
_cell.angle_beta   90.00
_cell.angle_gamma   90.00
#
_symmetry.space_group_name_H-M   'P 1'
#
loop_
_entity.id
_entity.type
_entity.pdbx_description
1 polymer ?
#
loop_
_entity_poly.entity_id
_entity_poly.type
_entity_poly.pdbx_seq_one_letter_code
_entity_poly.pdbx_strand_id
1 'polypeptide(L)'
;MPKDSTLSTLSAFGSISWAAERLGMSKNMFMKKRDTLEAEGFPEPDPLTTFYLKADVDAWIDHRRRVPDAPANTGTLNRTRSEVNFDAV
;
A
#
# COMPACT_ATOMS: atom_id res chain seq x y z
N MET A 1 -25.57 9.28 7.85
CA MET A 1 -24.76 8.06 7.73
C MET A 1 -24.46 7.54 9.13
N PRO A 2 -24.54 6.22 9.40
CA PRO A 2 -24.14 5.66 10.69
C PRO A 2 -22.68 6.03 10.96
N LYS A 3 -22.39 6.42 12.20
CA LYS A 3 -21.03 6.79 12.60
C LYS A 3 -20.21 5.51 12.68
N ASP A 4 -19.29 5.30 11.74
CA ASP A 4 -18.44 4.11 11.74
C ASP A 4 -17.51 4.18 12.97
N SER A 5 -17.81 3.37 13.98
CA SER A 5 -17.07 3.36 15.25
C SER A 5 -15.68 2.73 15.09
N THR A 6 -15.43 2.02 13.98
CA THR A 6 -14.12 1.45 13.67
C THR A 6 -13.11 2.51 13.22
N LEU A 7 -13.56 3.71 12.84
CA LEU A 7 -12.68 4.85 12.53
C LEU A 7 -12.06 5.47 13.80
N SER A 8 -12.60 5.17 14.99
CA SER A 8 -12.02 5.63 16.25
C SER A 8 -10.64 5.03 16.49
N THR A 9 -9.68 5.81 17.00
CA THR A 9 -8.34 5.35 17.38
C THR A 9 -8.37 4.29 18.49
N LEU A 10 -9.43 4.27 19.30
CA LEU A 10 -9.61 3.29 20.39
C LEU A 10 -10.01 1.90 19.90
N SER A 11 -10.55 1.79 18.68
CA SER A 11 -11.02 0.53 18.13
C SER A 11 -9.84 -0.28 17.59
N ALA A 12 -9.65 -1.50 18.11
CA ALA A 12 -8.62 -2.43 17.63
C ALA A 12 -8.91 -2.98 16.22
N PHE A 13 -10.19 -3.00 15.84
CA PHE A 13 -10.67 -3.49 14.55
C PHE A 13 -11.08 -2.34 13.64
N GLY A 14 -10.83 -2.52 12.34
CA GLY A 14 -11.12 -1.58 11.25
C GLY A 14 -12.10 -2.16 10.25
N SER A 15 -13.07 -1.36 9.81
CA SER A 15 -13.95 -1.71 8.69
C SER A 15 -13.21 -1.69 7.35
N ILE A 16 -13.87 -2.17 6.30
CA ILE A 16 -13.40 -2.06 4.92
C ILE A 16 -13.18 -0.58 4.53
N SER A 17 -14.04 0.32 5.01
CA SER A 17 -13.88 1.76 4.76
C SER A 17 -12.61 2.29 5.44
N TRP A 18 -12.38 1.88 6.69
CA TRP A 18 -11.15 2.22 7.42
C TRP A 18 -9.90 1.70 6.70
N ALA A 19 -9.89 0.43 6.26
CA ALA A 19 -8.76 -0.16 5.56
C ALA A 19 -8.48 0.57 4.22
N ALA A 20 -9.53 0.92 3.47
CA ALA A 20 -9.40 1.69 2.23
C ALA A 20 -8.82 3.09 2.48
N GLU A 21 -9.31 3.80 3.50
CA GLU A 21 -8.78 5.11 3.90
C GLU A 21 -7.32 5.01 4.37
N ARG A 22 -6.97 3.96 5.11
CA ARG A 22 -5.61 3.71 5.58
C ARG A 22 -4.63 3.52 4.43
N LEU A 23 -5.09 2.92 3.33
CA LEU A 23 -4.32 2.74 2.09
C LEU A 23 -4.45 3.93 1.11
N GLY A 24 -5.15 5.00 1.49
CA GLY A 24 -5.30 6.21 0.67
C GLY A 24 -6.14 6.01 -0.60
N MET A 25 -7.08 5.07 -0.61
CA MET A 25 -7.93 4.79 -1.76
C MET A 25 -9.42 4.76 -1.41
N SER A 26 -10.29 4.88 -2.42
CA SER A 26 -11.73 4.76 -2.19
C SER A 26 -12.14 3.32 -1.86
N LYS A 27 -13.22 3.15 -1.10
CA LYS A 27 -13.78 1.82 -0.76
C LYS A 27 -14.01 0.93 -1.99
N ASN A 28 -14.55 1.50 -3.06
CA ASN A 28 -14.80 0.74 -4.31
C ASN A 28 -13.50 0.28 -4.97
N MET A 29 -12.44 1.10 -4.91
CA MET A 29 -11.13 0.74 -5.42
C MET A 29 -10.48 -0.35 -4.57
N PHE A 30 -10.60 -0.26 -3.25
CA PHE A 30 -10.14 -1.29 -2.33
C PHE A 30 -10.81 -2.63 -2.61
N MET A 31 -12.13 -2.68 -2.72
CA MET A 31 -12.86 -3.91 -3.02
C MET A 31 -12.43 -4.57 -4.33
N LYS A 32 -12.17 -3.77 -5.38
CA LYS A 32 -11.68 -4.30 -6.67
C LYS A 32 -10.26 -4.86 -6.60
N LYS A 33 -9.43 -4.31 -5.70
CA LYS A 33 -8.03 -4.71 -5.54
C LYS A 33 -7.82 -5.69 -4.39
N ARG A 34 -8.86 -5.98 -3.60
CA ARG A 34 -8.77 -6.79 -2.39
C ARG A 34 -8.12 -8.13 -2.67
N ASP A 35 -8.60 -8.86 -3.67
CA ASP A 35 -8.06 -10.18 -4.00
C ASP A 35 -6.57 -10.10 -4.41
N THR A 36 -6.15 -9.00 -5.05
CA THR A 36 -4.72 -8.75 -5.35
C THR A 36 -3.93 -8.41 -4.10
N LEU A 37 -4.50 -7.63 -3.19
CA LEU A 37 -3.86 -7.25 -1.92
C LEU A 37 -3.67 -8.48 -1.03
N GLU A 38 -4.70 -9.31 -0.89
CA GLU A 38 -4.66 -10.58 -0.15
C GLU A 38 -3.60 -11.52 -0.74
N ALA A 39 -3.49 -11.59 -2.07
CA ALA A 39 -2.41 -12.34 -2.75
C ALA A 39 -1.00 -11.77 -2.47
N GLU A 40 -0.87 -10.46 -2.24
CA GLU A 40 0.37 -9.80 -1.78
C GLU A 40 0.60 -9.92 -0.25
N GLY A 41 -0.25 -10.67 0.46
CA GLY A 41 -0.14 -10.90 1.90
C GLY A 41 -0.83 -9.85 2.76
N PHE A 42 -1.75 -9.05 2.20
CA PHE A 42 -2.63 -8.19 3.00
C PHE A 42 -3.49 -9.06 3.93
N PRO A 43 -3.69 -8.66 5.20
CA PRO A 43 -4.44 -9.46 6.15
C PRO A 43 -5.89 -9.68 5.70
N GLU A 44 -6.36 -10.91 5.84
CA GLU A 44 -7.76 -11.26 5.62
C GLU A 44 -8.64 -10.71 6.76
N PRO A 45 -9.91 -10.38 6.47
CA PRO A 45 -10.84 -9.98 7.52
C PRO A 45 -11.14 -11.16 8.45
N ASP A 46 -11.32 -10.87 9.73
CA ASP A 46 -11.71 -11.86 10.74
C ASP A 46 -13.06 -12.51 10.33
N PRO A 47 -13.16 -13.84 10.27
CA PRO A 47 -14.37 -14.52 9.79
C PRO A 47 -15.57 -14.37 10.72
N LEU A 48 -15.35 -14.07 12.01
CA LEU A 48 -16.40 -13.86 13.00
C LEU A 48 -16.91 -12.42 12.99
N THR A 49 -16.01 -11.44 12.86
CA THR A 49 -16.37 -10.02 12.97
C THR A 49 -16.45 -9.30 11.63
N THR A 50 -15.94 -9.89 10.57
CA THR A 50 -15.80 -9.31 9.22
C THR A 50 -14.99 -8.00 9.22
N PHE A 51 -14.15 -7.79 10.24
CA PHE A 51 -13.28 -6.61 10.37
C PHE A 51 -11.81 -7.00 10.24
N TYR A 52 -10.99 -6.02 9.87
CA TYR A 52 -9.54 -6.17 9.85
C TYR A 52 -8.96 -5.81 11.21
N LEU A 53 -7.95 -6.54 11.66
CA LEU A 53 -7.16 -6.08 12.81
C LEU A 53 -6.29 -4.91 12.36
N LYS A 54 -6.41 -3.76 13.02
CA LYS A 54 -5.67 -2.56 12.62
C LYS A 54 -4.16 -2.75 12.72
N ALA A 55 -3.71 -3.47 13.74
CA ALA A 55 -2.31 -3.79 13.96
C ALA A 55 -1.70 -4.57 12.78
N ASP A 56 -2.43 -5.53 12.22
CA ASP A 56 -1.94 -6.33 11.08
C ASP A 56 -1.89 -5.50 9.79
N VAL A 57 -2.89 -4.65 9.57
CA VAL A 57 -2.88 -3.73 8.42
C VAL A 57 -1.73 -2.74 8.53
N ASP A 58 -1.48 -2.17 9.71
CA ASP A 58 -0.35 -1.29 9.95
C ASP A 58 1.00 -2.03 9.79
N ALA A 59 1.11 -3.27 10.28
CA ALA A 59 2.29 -4.10 10.13
C ALA A 59 2.58 -4.43 8.65
N TRP A 60 1.54 -4.74 7.87
CA TRP A 60 1.67 -4.97 6.43
C TRP A 60 2.13 -3.71 5.69
N ILE A 61 1.58 -2.54 6.05
CA ILE A 61 2.03 -1.24 5.48
C ILE A 61 3.49 -0.97 5.85
N ASP A 62 3.90 -1.20 7.10
CA ASP A 62 5.28 -1.02 7.54
C ASP A 62 6.24 -1.98 6.83
N HIS A 63 5.83 -3.24 6.65
CA HIS A 63 6.58 -4.23 5.89
C HIS A 63 6.76 -3.82 4.42
N ARG A 64 5.73 -3.23 3.78
CA ARG A 64 5.86 -2.66 2.42
C ARG A 64 6.69 -1.39 2.37
N ARG A 65 6.69 -0.58 3.43
CA ARG A 65 7.55 0.60 3.54
C ARG A 65 9.01 0.21 3.68
N ARG A 66 9.29 -0.91 4.35
CA ARG A 66 10.56 -1.65 4.24
C ARG A 66 10.60 -2.40 2.90
N VAL A 67 10.58 -1.66 1.81
CA VAL A 67 11.33 -2.10 0.63
C VAL A 67 12.75 -2.38 1.17
N PRO A 68 13.27 -3.62 1.11
CA PRO A 68 14.67 -3.85 1.40
C PRO A 68 15.44 -2.86 0.54
N ASP A 69 16.41 -2.13 1.10
CA ASP A 69 17.40 -1.44 0.26
C ASP A 69 17.76 -2.43 -0.83
N ALA A 70 17.42 -2.11 -2.08
CA ALA A 70 17.61 -3.03 -3.19
C ALA A 70 19.04 -3.55 -3.08
N PRO A 71 19.32 -4.88 -3.24
CA PRO A 71 20.71 -5.30 -3.35
C PRO A 71 21.30 -4.41 -4.43
N ALA A 72 22.35 -3.66 -4.10
CA ALA A 72 22.89 -2.57 -4.90
C ALA A 72 22.91 -2.99 -6.37
N ASN A 73 21.85 -2.62 -7.09
CA ASN A 73 21.74 -3.00 -8.47
C ASN A 73 22.73 -2.05 -9.11
N THR A 74 23.91 -2.60 -9.39
CA THR A 74 24.89 -2.12 -10.35
C THR A 74 24.26 -2.17 -11.74
N GLY A 75 23.09 -1.53 -11.87
CA GLY A 75 22.52 -1.11 -13.12
C GLY A 75 23.23 0.16 -13.47
N THR A 76 24.34 0.01 -14.19
CA THR A 76 24.99 1.07 -14.94
C THR A 76 23.89 1.91 -15.60
N LEU A 77 23.67 3.11 -15.08
CA LEU A 77 22.90 4.12 -15.77
C LEU A 77 23.75 4.53 -16.99
N ASN A 78 23.72 3.72 -18.04
CA ASN A 78 24.03 4.18 -19.39
C ASN A 78 22.86 5.07 -19.82
N ARG A 79 22.73 6.21 -19.15
CA ARG A 79 22.07 7.38 -19.68
C ARG A 79 23.05 7.90 -20.73
N THR A 80 22.93 7.42 -21.96
CA THR A 80 23.56 8.07 -23.10
C THR A 80 22.97 9.46 -23.18
N ARG A 81 23.64 10.41 -22.53
CA ARG A 81 23.41 11.83 -22.75
C ARG A 81 23.90 12.06 -24.16
N SER A 82 22.98 12.10 -25.12
CA SER A 82 23.29 12.62 -26.45
C SER A 82 23.65 14.10 -26.27
N GLU A 83 24.95 14.38 -26.13
CA GLU A 83 25.48 15.72 -26.24
C GLU A 83 25.33 16.12 -27.71
N VAL A 84 24.39 17.01 -27.97
CA VAL A 84 24.28 17.69 -29.27
C VAL A 84 25.44 18.69 -29.36
N ASN A 85 26.42 18.37 -30.21
CA ASN A 85 27.54 19.25 -30.50
C ASN A 85 27.06 20.37 -31.45
N PHE A 86 27.11 21.63 -31.01
CA PHE A 86 26.72 22.79 -31.82
C PHE A 86 27.89 23.41 -32.61
N ASP A 87 29.10 22.84 -32.53
CA ASP A 87 30.28 23.33 -33.25
C ASP A 87 30.55 22.53 -34.53
N ALA A 88 29.62 22.64 -35.50
CA ALA A 88 29.96 22.42 -36.90
C ALA A 88 30.16 23.78 -37.57
N VAL A 89 31.42 24.04 -37.95
CA VAL A 89 31.88 25.17 -38.78
C VAL A 89 31.22 25.15 -40.15
#